data_AF-A0A4P9WV62-F1
#
_entry.id   AF-A0A4P9WV62-F1
#
_cell.length_a   1.000
_cell.length_b   1.000
_cell.length_c   1.000
_cell.angle_alpha   90.00
_cell.angle_beta   90.00
_cell.angle_gamma   90.00
#
_symmetry.space_group_name_H-M   'P 1'
#
loop_
_entity.id
_entity.type
_entity.pdbx_description
1 polymer ?
#
loop_
_entity_poly.entity_id
_entity_poly.type
_entity_poly.pdbx_seq_one_letter_code
_entity_poly.pdbx_strand_id
1 'polypeptide(L)'
;AAERYEQVQQVNAFDEGMGFYTYDEGPARLGWLVNMQDTLVQENEKDAGKSGIHLYFIDDAGAYFKSTIVYQPYFYLVCRPGTEAMVEACIKKRFDTLCVSTERQVREDLKLANHLIGQKREVIKLTFTNMQDFYNVRKPLMKAASVNSAKGADSHQAAYDYYDELIDKNEIAYEGHLAVHQQHRAAAKRSYQDPLECILELREYDLMYYVRCAIDLDLRVGTWYEVSVHGGAVALRPRRD
;
A
#
# COMPACT_ATOMS: atom_id res chain seq x y z
N ALA A 1 10.00 -15.98 -12.86
CA ALA A 1 10.20 -16.49 -11.49
C ALA A 1 11.64 -16.99 -11.36
N ALA A 2 12.06 -17.94 -12.20
CA ALA A 2 13.43 -18.45 -12.33
C ALA A 2 14.53 -17.37 -12.31
N GLU A 3 14.52 -16.45 -13.27
CA GLU A 3 15.55 -15.39 -13.38
C GLU A 3 15.65 -14.51 -12.13
N ARG A 4 14.51 -14.17 -11.51
CA ARG A 4 14.48 -13.38 -10.27
C ARG A 4 15.02 -14.17 -9.08
N TYR A 5 14.70 -15.46 -9.00
CA TYR A 5 15.23 -16.35 -7.97
C TYR A 5 16.76 -16.44 -8.08
N GLU A 6 17.29 -16.63 -9.28
CA GLU A 6 18.73 -16.66 -9.54
C GLU A 6 19.42 -15.33 -9.15
N GLN A 7 18.82 -14.18 -9.51
CA GLN A 7 19.34 -12.88 -9.12
C GLN A 7 19.40 -12.71 -7.60
N VAL A 8 18.37 -13.13 -6.86
CA VAL A 8 18.37 -13.09 -5.39
C VAL A 8 19.47 -13.99 -4.82
N GLN A 9 19.64 -15.20 -5.35
CA GLN A 9 20.72 -16.10 -4.89
C GLN A 9 22.11 -15.51 -5.16
N GLN A 10 22.31 -14.84 -6.30
CA GLN A 10 23.57 -14.16 -6.62
C GLN A 10 23.86 -13.01 -5.65
N VAL A 11 22.85 -12.19 -5.32
CA VAL A 11 22.98 -11.13 -4.32
C VAL A 11 23.31 -11.71 -2.95
N ASN A 12 22.65 -12.80 -2.54
CA ASN A 12 22.93 -13.46 -1.27
C ASN A 12 24.36 -14.01 -1.19
N ALA A 13 24.82 -14.69 -2.23
CA ALA A 13 26.18 -15.22 -2.30
C ALA A 13 27.23 -14.10 -2.30
N PHE A 14 26.95 -12.98 -2.97
CA PHE A 14 27.82 -11.80 -2.94
C PHE A 14 27.90 -11.20 -1.53
N ASP A 15 26.76 -11.00 -0.88
CA ASP A 15 26.70 -10.47 0.49
C ASP A 15 27.49 -11.34 1.48
N GLU A 16 27.32 -12.66 1.42
CA GLU A 16 28.07 -13.61 2.25
C GLU A 16 29.57 -13.56 1.96
N GLY A 17 29.96 -13.45 0.69
CA GLY A 17 31.36 -13.25 0.29
C GLY A 17 31.97 -11.95 0.82
N MET A 18 31.14 -10.93 1.08
CA MET A 18 31.52 -9.66 1.71
C MET A 18 31.42 -9.70 3.25
N GLY A 19 31.04 -10.84 3.84
CA GLY A 19 30.92 -11.05 5.28
C GLY A 19 29.54 -10.71 5.87
N PHE A 20 28.56 -10.30 5.05
CA PHE A 20 27.18 -10.08 5.48
C PHE A 20 26.39 -11.40 5.51
N TYR A 21 26.69 -12.22 6.52
CA TYR A 21 25.96 -13.47 6.75
C TYR A 21 24.52 -13.21 7.19
N THR A 22 23.62 -14.07 6.76
CA THR A 22 22.22 -14.03 7.18
C THR A 22 22.11 -14.43 8.66
N TYR A 23 21.54 -13.56 9.48
CA TYR A 23 21.14 -13.83 10.84
C TYR A 23 19.65 -14.22 10.87
N ASP A 24 19.41 -15.52 10.99
CA ASP A 24 18.11 -16.19 10.99
C ASP A 24 17.84 -17.00 12.27
N GLU A 25 18.85 -17.21 13.11
CA GLU A 25 18.72 -17.86 14.42
C GLU A 25 19.77 -17.38 15.44
N GLY A 26 19.54 -17.70 16.72
CA GLY A 26 20.47 -17.42 17.82
C GLY A 26 20.01 -16.34 18.81
N PRO A 27 20.88 -15.95 19.76
CA PRO A 27 20.56 -14.89 20.73
C PRO A 27 20.42 -13.54 20.04
N ALA A 28 19.66 -12.62 20.64
CA ALA A 28 19.49 -11.28 20.12
C ALA A 28 20.85 -10.59 19.92
N ARG A 29 21.02 -9.91 18.79
CA ARG A 29 22.26 -9.21 18.41
C ARG A 29 22.02 -7.72 18.33
N LEU A 30 22.92 -6.95 18.92
CA LEU A 30 22.95 -5.51 18.74
C LEU A 30 23.62 -5.18 17.41
N GLY A 31 22.99 -4.37 16.57
CA GLY A 31 23.54 -3.97 15.27
C GLY A 31 23.24 -2.53 14.92
N TRP A 32 24.23 -1.83 14.39
CA TRP A 32 24.08 -0.51 13.78
C TRP A 32 23.64 -0.67 12.32
N LEU A 33 22.42 -0.22 12.00
CA LEU A 33 21.86 -0.37 10.65
C LEU A 33 22.58 0.56 9.67
N VAL A 34 23.31 0.01 8.70
CA VAL A 34 24.10 0.79 7.74
C VAL A 34 23.46 0.89 6.36
N ASN A 35 22.62 -0.08 5.97
CA ASN A 35 21.94 -0.07 4.68
C ASN A 35 20.65 -0.89 4.73
N MET A 36 19.73 -0.60 3.81
CA MET A 36 18.53 -1.39 3.55
C MET A 36 18.31 -1.53 2.04
N GLN A 37 17.93 -2.72 1.58
CA GLN A 37 17.71 -2.98 0.15
C GLN A 37 16.46 -3.85 -0.07
N ASP A 38 15.74 -3.57 -1.15
CA ASP A 38 14.61 -4.39 -1.59
C ASP A 38 15.09 -5.80 -1.96
N THR A 39 14.32 -6.81 -1.57
CA THR A 39 14.58 -8.21 -1.92
C THR A 39 13.27 -8.97 -2.12
N LEU A 40 13.40 -10.21 -2.60
CA LEU A 40 12.30 -11.15 -2.77
C LEU A 40 12.65 -12.44 -2.02
N VAL A 41 11.84 -12.78 -1.02
CA VAL A 41 12.01 -14.01 -0.25
C VAL A 41 11.23 -15.13 -0.94
N GLN A 42 11.93 -16.15 -1.41
CA GLN A 42 11.36 -17.30 -2.12
C GLN A 42 11.86 -18.59 -1.48
N GLU A 43 10.96 -19.55 -1.25
CA GLU A 43 11.34 -20.89 -0.75
C GLU A 43 11.97 -21.75 -1.85
N ASN A 44 11.52 -21.56 -3.10
CA ASN A 44 12.03 -22.29 -4.27
C ASN A 44 11.71 -21.52 -5.56
N GLU A 45 12.22 -22.00 -6.69
CA GLU A 45 12.07 -21.35 -8.01
C GLU A 45 10.62 -21.20 -8.49
N LYS A 46 9.70 -22.07 -8.03
CA LYS A 46 8.28 -22.05 -8.40
C LYS A 46 7.45 -21.11 -7.52
N ASP A 47 7.99 -20.72 -6.36
CA ASP A 47 7.36 -19.75 -5.48
C ASP A 47 7.38 -18.36 -6.15
N ALA A 48 6.24 -17.67 -6.17
CA ALA A 48 6.16 -16.31 -6.68
C ALA A 48 6.98 -15.32 -5.84
N GLY A 49 7.24 -15.68 -4.58
CA GLY A 49 8.02 -14.93 -3.62
C GLY A 49 7.22 -13.86 -2.91
N LYS A 50 7.70 -13.51 -1.71
CA LYS A 50 7.17 -12.43 -0.88
C LYS A 50 8.15 -11.27 -0.91
N SER A 51 7.64 -10.05 -1.06
CA SER A 51 8.51 -8.87 -0.97
C SER A 51 9.07 -8.74 0.45
N GLY A 52 10.35 -8.39 0.53
CA GLY A 52 11.05 -8.21 1.79
C GLY A 52 12.15 -7.17 1.65
N ILE A 53 12.71 -6.76 2.79
CA ILE A 53 13.85 -5.84 2.83
C ILE A 53 15.02 -6.52 3.54
N HIS A 54 16.19 -6.52 2.92
CA HIS A 54 17.44 -6.84 3.60
C HIS A 54 17.87 -5.63 4.42
N LEU A 55 18.29 -5.89 5.66
CA LEU A 55 18.82 -4.93 6.60
C LEU A 55 20.25 -5.33 6.92
N TYR A 56 21.20 -4.44 6.65
CA TYR A 56 22.62 -4.69 6.79
C TYR A 56 23.15 -3.99 8.04
N PHE A 57 23.85 -4.74 8.90
CA PHE A 57 24.30 -4.28 10.21
C PHE A 57 25.79 -4.45 10.42
N ILE A 58 26.35 -3.59 11.27
CA ILE A 58 27.65 -3.76 11.92
C ILE A 58 27.37 -3.91 13.43
N ASP A 59 27.82 -4.99 14.05
CA ASP A 59 27.69 -5.15 15.51
C ASP A 59 28.76 -4.36 16.29
N ASP A 60 28.68 -4.40 17.62
CA ASP A 60 29.59 -3.70 18.52
C ASP A 60 31.02 -4.28 18.54
N ALA A 61 31.20 -5.52 18.09
CA ALA A 61 32.50 -6.14 17.86
C ALA A 61 33.07 -5.84 16.46
N GLY A 62 32.32 -5.14 15.60
CA GLY A 62 32.72 -4.80 14.24
C GLY A 62 32.46 -5.91 13.21
N ALA A 63 31.74 -6.96 13.58
CA ALA A 63 31.34 -8.00 12.63
C ALA A 63 30.09 -7.57 11.86
N TYR A 64 30.00 -8.05 10.61
CA TYR A 64 28.88 -7.77 9.73
C TYR A 64 27.84 -8.88 9.81
N PHE A 65 26.57 -8.50 9.68
CA PHE A 65 25.48 -9.45 9.48
C PHE A 65 24.32 -8.76 8.76
N LYS A 66 23.44 -9.56 8.15
CA LYS A 66 22.19 -9.06 7.59
C LYS A 66 21.00 -9.83 8.13
N SER A 67 19.83 -9.21 8.14
CA SER A 67 18.58 -9.86 8.46
C SER A 67 17.48 -9.38 7.50
N THR A 68 16.40 -10.14 7.36
CA THR A 68 15.36 -9.87 6.34
C THR A 68 13.99 -9.78 6.96
N ILE A 69 13.27 -8.68 6.68
CA ILE A 69 11.86 -8.55 7.04
C ILE A 69 11.01 -8.73 5.80
N VAL A 70 10.06 -9.65 5.84
CA VAL A 70 8.98 -9.75 4.84
C VAL A 70 7.92 -8.71 5.15
N TYR A 71 7.52 -7.92 4.15
CA TYR A 71 6.52 -6.88 4.31
C TYR A 71 5.63 -6.81 3.06
N GLN A 72 4.33 -6.66 3.26
CA GLN A 72 3.38 -6.68 2.15
C GLN A 72 3.23 -5.28 1.52
N PRO A 73 3.53 -5.11 0.22
CA PRO A 73 3.26 -3.85 -0.47
C PRO A 73 1.78 -3.52 -0.46
N TYR A 74 1.45 -2.23 -0.46
CA TYR A 74 0.07 -1.77 -0.60
C TYR A 74 -0.02 -0.39 -1.23
N PHE A 75 -1.19 -0.09 -1.80
CA PHE A 75 -1.59 1.26 -2.19
C PHE A 75 -3.08 1.46 -1.92
N TYR A 76 -3.56 2.70 -2.04
CA TYR A 76 -4.97 3.03 -1.81
C TYR A 76 -5.68 3.45 -3.08
N LEU A 77 -6.96 3.12 -3.17
CA LEU A 77 -7.89 3.65 -4.16
C LEU A 77 -8.79 4.70 -3.51
N VAL A 78 -8.99 5.80 -4.22
CA VAL A 78 -10.05 6.76 -3.95
C VAL A 78 -11.14 6.55 -4.99
N CYS A 79 -12.37 6.37 -4.50
CA CYS A 79 -13.53 6.16 -5.33
C CYS A 79 -14.50 7.35 -5.22
N ARG A 80 -15.51 7.37 -6.09
CA ARG A 80 -16.64 8.27 -5.91
C ARG A 80 -17.38 7.94 -4.60
N PRO A 81 -17.77 8.94 -3.80
CA PRO A 81 -18.46 8.70 -2.53
C PRO A 81 -19.68 7.78 -2.68
N GLY A 82 -19.78 6.77 -1.81
CA GLY A 82 -20.88 5.82 -1.78
C GLY A 82 -20.80 4.68 -2.79
N THR A 83 -19.70 4.57 -3.54
CA THR A 83 -19.45 3.48 -4.51
C THR A 83 -18.40 2.48 -4.01
N GLU A 84 -17.75 2.74 -2.88
CA GLU A 84 -16.58 2.01 -2.36
C GLU A 84 -16.86 0.53 -2.18
N ALA A 85 -18.03 0.16 -1.64
CA ALA A 85 -18.41 -1.23 -1.44
C ALA A 85 -18.55 -2.01 -2.77
N MET A 86 -19.06 -1.34 -3.81
CA MET A 86 -19.20 -1.93 -5.15
C MET A 86 -17.83 -2.08 -5.82
N VAL A 87 -16.96 -1.07 -5.70
CA VAL A 87 -15.59 -1.13 -6.20
C VAL A 87 -14.80 -2.23 -5.48
N GLU A 88 -14.87 -2.28 -4.15
CA GLU A 88 -14.22 -3.32 -3.35
C GLU A 88 -14.60 -4.74 -3.83
N ALA A 89 -15.90 -5.00 -3.99
CA ALA A 89 -16.39 -6.29 -4.48
C ALA A 89 -15.88 -6.62 -5.90
N CYS A 90 -15.84 -5.61 -6.78
CA CYS A 90 -15.31 -5.74 -8.13
C CYS A 90 -13.81 -6.08 -8.12
N ILE A 91 -13.01 -5.36 -7.33
CA ILE A 91 -11.57 -5.58 -7.21
C ILE A 91 -11.27 -6.97 -6.64
N LYS A 92 -11.96 -7.36 -5.54
CA LYS A 92 -11.84 -8.71 -4.96
C LYS A 92 -12.10 -9.79 -6.00
N LYS A 93 -13.17 -9.66 -6.79
CA LYS A 93 -13.49 -10.64 -7.84
C LYS A 93 -12.50 -10.64 -9.01
N ARG A 94 -12.04 -9.45 -9.45
CA ARG A 94 -11.22 -9.28 -10.65
C ARG A 94 -9.75 -9.63 -10.43
N PHE A 95 -9.25 -9.44 -9.20
CA PHE A 95 -7.84 -9.61 -8.85
C PHE A 95 -7.66 -10.58 -7.67
N ASP A 96 -8.56 -11.54 -7.53
CA ASP A 96 -8.60 -12.54 -6.43
C ASP A 96 -7.25 -13.25 -6.20
N THR A 97 -6.52 -13.54 -7.28
CA THR A 97 -5.22 -14.23 -7.20
C THR A 97 -4.02 -13.29 -7.02
N LEU A 98 -4.21 -11.97 -7.10
CA LEU A 98 -3.13 -10.97 -7.05
C LEU A 98 -3.19 -10.11 -5.79
N CYS A 99 -4.38 -9.85 -5.26
CA CYS A 99 -4.58 -9.11 -4.02
C CYS A 99 -4.69 -10.08 -2.84
N VAL A 100 -3.87 -9.89 -1.82
CA VAL A 100 -3.97 -10.62 -0.55
C VAL A 100 -5.17 -10.13 0.25
N SER A 101 -5.35 -8.82 0.33
CA SER A 101 -6.49 -8.21 1.01
C SER A 101 -6.95 -6.93 0.33
N THR A 102 -8.23 -6.62 0.52
CA THR A 102 -8.88 -5.40 0.10
C THR A 102 -9.72 -4.92 1.28
N GLU A 103 -9.41 -3.74 1.81
CA GLU A 103 -9.98 -3.22 3.06
C GLU A 103 -10.41 -1.76 2.90
N ARG A 104 -11.66 -1.45 3.28
CA ARG A 104 -12.13 -0.06 3.37
C ARG A 104 -11.63 0.57 4.67
N GLN A 105 -11.06 1.77 4.55
CA GLN A 105 -10.45 2.51 5.65
C GLN A 105 -10.81 3.98 5.54
N VAL A 106 -10.93 4.67 6.67
CA VAL A 106 -11.17 6.11 6.72
C VAL A 106 -9.84 6.80 6.99
N ARG A 107 -9.40 7.67 6.09
CA ARG A 107 -8.11 8.39 6.16
C ARG A 107 -8.35 9.89 6.07
N GLU A 108 -7.47 10.69 6.68
CA GLU A 108 -7.49 12.14 6.51
C GLU A 108 -7.06 12.51 5.08
N ASP A 109 -7.76 13.47 4.47
CA ASP A 109 -7.40 13.97 3.13
C ASP A 109 -7.26 15.49 3.16
N LEU A 110 -6.00 15.95 3.21
CA LEU A 110 -5.67 17.37 3.22
C LEU A 110 -6.05 18.10 1.91
N LYS A 111 -6.40 17.35 0.85
CA LYS A 111 -6.89 17.95 -0.40
C LYS A 111 -8.38 18.29 -0.37
N LEU A 112 -9.14 17.82 0.62
CA LEU A 112 -10.56 18.15 0.73
C LEU A 112 -10.77 19.61 1.12
N ALA A 113 -11.86 20.21 0.61
CA ALA A 113 -12.33 21.50 1.11
C ALA A 113 -12.66 21.35 2.60
N ASN A 114 -12.24 22.30 3.43
CA ASN A 114 -12.37 22.25 4.89
C ASN A 114 -11.53 21.15 5.60
N HIS A 115 -10.43 20.69 5.01
CA HIS A 115 -9.50 19.75 5.65
C HIS A 115 -8.92 20.24 7.00
N LEU A 116 -8.91 21.55 7.27
CA LEU A 116 -8.52 22.12 8.57
C LEU A 116 -9.44 21.69 9.73
N ILE A 117 -10.63 21.14 9.42
CA ILE A 117 -11.58 20.58 10.38
C ILE A 117 -11.40 19.04 10.48
N GLY A 118 -10.32 18.48 9.89
CA GLY A 118 -10.01 17.05 9.95
C GLY A 118 -10.94 16.19 9.09
N GLN A 119 -11.36 16.69 7.91
CA GLN A 119 -12.18 15.89 7.01
C GLN A 119 -11.48 14.60 6.59
N LYS A 120 -12.25 13.51 6.65
CA LYS A 120 -11.80 12.18 6.31
C LYS A 120 -12.51 11.67 5.07
N ARG A 121 -11.84 10.78 4.35
CA ARG A 121 -12.32 10.12 3.14
C ARG A 121 -12.23 8.61 3.31
N GLU A 122 -13.24 7.89 2.82
CA GLU A 122 -13.18 6.45 2.70
C GLU A 122 -12.28 6.09 1.50
N VAL A 123 -11.30 5.22 1.75
CA VAL A 123 -10.36 4.71 0.76
C VAL A 123 -10.35 3.19 0.83
N ILE A 124 -9.97 2.54 -0.27
CA ILE A 124 -9.80 1.09 -0.32
C ILE A 124 -8.31 0.78 -0.34
N LYS A 125 -7.79 0.16 0.72
CA LYS A 125 -6.41 -0.36 0.78
C LYS A 125 -6.36 -1.69 0.03
N LEU A 126 -5.43 -1.81 -0.93
CA LEU A 126 -5.10 -3.07 -1.61
C LEU A 126 -3.73 -3.55 -1.14
N THR A 127 -3.66 -4.78 -0.64
CA THR A 127 -2.42 -5.39 -0.12
C THR A 127 -1.98 -6.53 -1.02
N PHE A 128 -0.68 -6.67 -1.26
CA PHE A 128 -0.10 -7.62 -2.22
C PHE A 128 0.94 -8.52 -1.57
N THR A 129 1.19 -9.69 -2.15
CA THR A 129 2.25 -10.61 -1.70
C THR A 129 3.63 -10.06 -2.03
N ASN A 130 3.77 -9.47 -3.22
CA ASN A 130 5.03 -8.94 -3.73
C ASN A 130 4.81 -7.73 -4.66
N MET A 131 5.90 -7.05 -5.02
CA MET A 131 5.88 -5.88 -5.90
C MET A 131 5.43 -6.19 -7.34
N GLN A 132 5.58 -7.43 -7.83
CA GLN A 132 5.10 -7.79 -9.16
C GLN A 132 3.57 -7.75 -9.21
N ASP A 133 2.90 -8.35 -8.23
CA ASP A 133 1.44 -8.35 -8.14
C ASP A 133 0.90 -6.93 -7.94
N PHE A 134 1.57 -6.14 -7.09
CA PHE A 134 1.33 -4.71 -6.93
C PHE A 134 1.32 -3.99 -8.29
N TYR A 135 2.35 -4.18 -9.12
CA TYR A 135 2.43 -3.50 -10.42
C TYR A 135 1.41 -4.02 -11.43
N ASN A 136 1.13 -5.32 -11.41
CA ASN A 136 0.14 -5.96 -12.28
C ASN A 136 -1.27 -5.42 -12.05
N VAL A 137 -1.63 -5.12 -10.79
CA VAL A 137 -2.92 -4.51 -10.43
C VAL A 137 -2.89 -2.99 -10.59
N ARG A 138 -1.79 -2.32 -10.23
CA ARG A 138 -1.64 -0.87 -10.37
C ARG A 138 -1.85 -0.39 -11.81
N LYS A 139 -1.24 -1.05 -12.80
CA LYS A 139 -1.25 -0.62 -14.21
C LYS A 139 -2.66 -0.46 -14.80
N PRO A 140 -3.56 -1.46 -14.75
CA PRO A 140 -4.92 -1.29 -15.26
C PRO A 140 -5.77 -0.30 -14.46
N LEU A 141 -5.62 -0.26 -13.12
CA LEU A 141 -6.39 0.66 -12.27
C LEU A 141 -5.98 2.11 -12.46
N MET A 142 -4.69 2.39 -12.62
CA MET A 142 -4.18 3.72 -12.92
C MET A 142 -4.71 4.24 -14.26
N LYS A 143 -4.79 3.36 -15.28
CA LYS A 143 -5.39 3.71 -16.57
C LYS A 143 -6.87 4.07 -16.42
N ALA A 144 -7.64 3.27 -15.66
CA ALA A 144 -9.05 3.57 -15.39
C ALA A 144 -9.21 4.91 -14.67
N ALA A 145 -8.46 5.12 -13.58
CA ALA A 145 -8.47 6.36 -12.81
C ALA A 145 -8.17 7.61 -13.66
N SER A 146 -7.16 7.52 -14.52
CA SER A 146 -6.78 8.61 -15.43
C SER A 146 -7.92 8.99 -16.39
N VAL A 147 -8.60 8.00 -16.98
CA VAL A 147 -9.75 8.22 -17.86
C VAL A 147 -10.95 8.79 -17.11
N ASN A 148 -11.23 8.28 -15.91
CA ASN A 148 -12.39 8.68 -15.13
C ASN A 148 -12.25 10.09 -14.56
N SER A 149 -11.05 10.46 -14.11
CA SER A 149 -10.76 11.80 -13.62
C SER A 149 -10.90 12.85 -14.72
N ALA A 150 -10.45 12.56 -15.94
CA ALA A 150 -10.64 13.45 -17.09
C ALA A 150 -12.13 13.66 -17.41
N LYS A 151 -12.94 12.59 -17.40
CA LYS A 151 -14.40 12.69 -17.60
C LYS A 151 -15.11 13.48 -16.49
N GLY A 152 -14.63 13.37 -15.25
CA GLY A 152 -15.20 14.08 -14.09
C GLY A 152 -14.96 15.59 -14.14
N ALA A 153 -13.78 16.03 -14.58
CA ALA A 153 -13.42 17.45 -14.66
C ALA A 153 -14.24 18.23 -15.70
N ASP A 154 -14.62 17.59 -16.81
CA ASP A 154 -15.35 18.23 -17.92
C ASP A 154 -16.89 18.12 -17.81
N SER A 155 -17.42 17.47 -16.76
CA SER A 155 -18.86 17.17 -16.67
C SER A 155 -19.58 17.94 -15.57
N HIS A 156 -20.87 18.26 -15.82
CA HIS A 156 -21.80 18.79 -14.82
C HIS A 156 -21.91 17.90 -13.57
N GLN A 157 -21.41 16.66 -13.64
CA GLN A 157 -21.40 15.68 -12.57
C GLN A 157 -20.55 16.14 -11.36
N ALA A 158 -19.41 16.80 -11.56
CA ALA A 158 -18.58 17.28 -10.46
C ALA A 158 -19.29 18.32 -9.57
N ALA A 159 -20.16 19.15 -10.17
CA ALA A 159 -20.99 20.09 -9.44
C ALA A 159 -22.07 19.36 -8.62
N TYR A 160 -22.74 18.35 -9.20
CA TYR A 160 -23.72 17.54 -8.47
C TYR A 160 -23.08 16.73 -7.34
N ASP A 161 -21.92 16.11 -7.58
CA ASP A 161 -21.19 15.35 -6.56
C ASP A 161 -20.81 16.27 -5.37
N TYR A 162 -20.46 17.55 -5.63
CA TYR A 162 -20.20 18.55 -4.58
C TYR A 162 -21.46 18.93 -3.78
N TYR A 163 -22.59 19.15 -4.46
CA TYR A 163 -23.86 19.46 -3.77
C TYR A 163 -24.40 18.28 -2.97
N ASP A 164 -24.29 17.06 -3.50
CA ASP A 164 -24.70 15.84 -2.80
C ASP A 164 -23.87 15.68 -1.51
N GLU A 165 -22.57 15.97 -1.55
CA GLU A 165 -21.71 15.92 -0.35
C GLU A 165 -22.15 16.93 0.73
N LEU A 166 -22.53 18.16 0.34
CA LEU A 166 -23.03 19.18 1.27
C LEU A 166 -24.41 18.83 1.86
N ILE A 167 -25.27 18.17 1.07
CA ILE A 167 -26.58 17.68 1.54
C ILE A 167 -26.40 16.50 2.50
N ASP A 168 -25.52 15.54 2.19
CA ASP A 168 -25.22 14.40 3.07
C ASP A 168 -24.62 14.86 4.42
N LYS A 169 -23.87 15.98 4.43
CA LYS A 169 -23.37 16.61 5.66
C LYS A 169 -24.40 17.51 6.37
N ASN A 170 -25.61 17.61 5.84
CA ASN A 170 -26.70 18.45 6.34
C ASN A 170 -26.34 19.95 6.42
N GLU A 171 -25.38 20.41 5.62
CA GLU A 171 -24.91 21.80 5.63
C GLU A 171 -25.86 22.74 4.85
N ILE A 172 -26.61 22.21 3.88
CA ILE A 172 -27.51 22.97 3.00
C ILE A 172 -28.87 22.29 2.77
N ALA A 173 -29.25 21.30 3.59
CA ALA A 173 -30.43 20.49 3.35
C ALA A 173 -31.75 21.28 3.51
N TYR A 174 -32.55 21.36 2.45
CA TYR A 174 -33.92 21.89 2.44
C TYR A 174 -34.84 20.86 1.74
N GLU A 175 -36.13 20.79 2.11
CA GLU A 175 -37.08 19.74 1.67
C GLU A 175 -37.06 19.45 0.16
N GLY A 176 -36.97 20.48 -0.68
CA GLY A 176 -36.87 20.33 -2.15
C GLY A 176 -35.55 19.73 -2.65
N HIS A 177 -34.44 19.97 -1.95
CA HIS A 177 -33.13 19.42 -2.30
C HIS A 177 -32.99 17.94 -1.93
N LEU A 178 -33.61 17.49 -0.83
CA LEU A 178 -33.56 16.08 -0.41
C LEU A 178 -34.21 15.13 -1.43
N ALA A 179 -35.34 15.52 -2.02
CA ALA A 179 -36.03 14.72 -3.03
C ALA A 179 -35.19 14.58 -4.31
N VAL A 180 -34.60 15.68 -4.78
CA VAL A 180 -33.71 15.70 -5.94
C VAL A 180 -32.44 14.89 -5.66
N HIS A 181 -31.82 15.06 -4.49
CA HIS A 181 -30.66 14.30 -4.03
C HIS A 181 -30.91 12.78 -4.04
N GLN A 182 -32.05 12.32 -3.49
CA GLN A 182 -32.41 10.89 -3.52
C GLN A 182 -32.58 10.37 -4.95
N GLN A 183 -33.19 11.16 -5.84
CA GLN A 183 -33.41 10.79 -7.23
C GLN A 183 -32.10 10.74 -8.01
N HIS A 184 -31.21 11.70 -7.78
CA HIS A 184 -29.89 11.78 -8.39
C HIS A 184 -29.00 10.61 -7.94
N ARG A 185 -29.00 10.28 -6.64
CA ARG A 185 -28.26 9.12 -6.10
C ARG A 185 -28.76 7.79 -6.64
N ALA A 186 -30.07 7.63 -6.81
CA ALA A 186 -30.67 6.44 -7.40
C ALA A 186 -30.32 6.32 -8.89
N ALA A 187 -30.27 7.43 -9.63
CA ALA A 187 -29.84 7.47 -11.02
C ALA A 187 -28.33 7.18 -11.16
N ALA A 188 -27.49 7.77 -10.32
CA ALA A 188 -26.05 7.54 -10.30
C ALA A 188 -25.72 6.07 -10.00
N LYS A 189 -26.36 5.46 -8.98
CA LYS A 189 -26.23 4.02 -8.70
C LYS A 189 -26.63 3.12 -9.86
N ARG A 190 -27.59 3.53 -10.68
CA ARG A 190 -27.99 2.79 -11.91
C ARG A 190 -27.06 3.07 -13.09
N SER A 191 -26.36 4.20 -13.09
CA SER A 191 -25.50 4.64 -14.18
C SER A 191 -24.12 3.98 -14.18
N TYR A 192 -23.59 3.59 -13.02
CA TYR A 192 -22.30 2.89 -12.95
C TYR A 192 -22.43 1.43 -13.37
N GLN A 193 -22.51 1.20 -14.69
CA GLN A 193 -22.55 -0.15 -15.24
C GLN A 193 -21.24 -0.92 -15.02
N ASP A 194 -20.10 -0.21 -14.96
CA ASP A 194 -18.80 -0.77 -14.58
C ASP A 194 -18.30 -0.10 -13.28
N PRO A 195 -18.15 -0.86 -12.18
CA PRO A 195 -17.59 -0.32 -10.94
C PRO A 195 -16.22 0.36 -11.09
N LEU A 196 -15.40 -0.03 -12.08
CA LEU A 196 -14.10 0.62 -12.29
C LEU A 196 -14.21 2.08 -12.74
N GLU A 197 -15.35 2.52 -13.30
CA GLU A 197 -15.60 3.93 -13.65
C GLU A 197 -15.73 4.83 -12.42
N CYS A 198 -15.89 4.24 -11.24
CA CYS A 198 -15.98 4.94 -9.97
C CYS A 198 -14.59 5.22 -9.35
N ILE A 199 -13.52 4.64 -9.88
CA ILE A 199 -12.16 4.88 -9.38
C ILE A 199 -11.68 6.24 -9.89
N LEU A 200 -11.35 7.14 -8.97
CA LEU A 200 -10.91 8.50 -9.28
C LEU A 200 -9.38 8.60 -9.33
N GLU A 201 -8.70 8.12 -8.29
CA GLU A 201 -7.25 8.18 -8.19
C GLU A 201 -6.69 6.99 -7.40
N LEU A 202 -5.40 6.75 -7.58
CA LEU A 202 -4.61 5.89 -6.70
C LEU A 202 -3.77 6.80 -5.80
N ARG A 203 -3.57 6.42 -4.54
CA ARG A 203 -2.70 7.12 -3.59
C ARG A 203 -1.59 6.19 -3.11
N GLU A 204 -0.42 6.78 -2.89
CA GLU A 204 0.79 6.09 -2.39
C GLU A 204 1.24 4.89 -3.24
N TYR A 205 0.94 4.93 -4.54
CA TYR A 205 1.27 3.85 -5.50
C TYR A 205 2.69 3.96 -6.09
N ASP A 206 3.35 5.08 -5.84
CA ASP A 206 4.64 5.51 -6.39
C ASP A 206 5.74 5.59 -5.32
N LEU A 207 5.42 5.26 -4.07
CA LEU A 207 6.43 5.10 -3.03
C LEU A 207 7.34 3.92 -3.35
N MET A 208 8.65 4.14 -3.25
CA MET A 208 9.62 3.06 -3.32
C MET A 208 9.38 2.07 -2.18
N TYR A 209 9.55 0.78 -2.46
CA TYR A 209 9.18 -0.27 -1.51
C TYR A 209 9.97 -0.22 -0.20
N TYR A 210 11.30 -0.03 -0.23
CA TYR A 210 12.07 0.19 1.00
C TYR A 210 11.62 1.43 1.78
N VAL A 211 11.21 2.51 1.11
CA VAL A 211 10.74 3.74 1.77
C VAL A 211 9.45 3.46 2.52
N ARG A 212 8.51 2.73 1.90
CA ARG A 212 7.30 2.24 2.57
C ARG A 212 7.67 1.45 3.82
N CYS A 213 8.55 0.45 3.69
CA CYS A 213 8.92 -0.40 4.81
C CYS A 213 9.59 0.42 5.93
N ALA A 214 10.45 1.37 5.59
CA ALA A 214 11.13 2.23 6.54
C ALA A 214 10.17 3.14 7.32
N ILE A 215 9.14 3.67 6.66
CA ILE A 215 8.10 4.48 7.31
C ILE A 215 7.25 3.61 8.23
N ASP A 216 6.69 2.54 7.69
CA ASP A 216 5.68 1.73 8.38
C ASP A 216 6.26 0.89 9.54
N LEU A 217 7.53 0.47 9.42
CA LEU A 217 8.25 -0.28 10.45
C LEU A 217 9.15 0.62 11.32
N ASP A 218 9.09 1.94 11.11
CA ASP A 218 9.91 2.95 11.77
C ASP A 218 11.43 2.65 11.76
N LEU A 219 11.93 2.20 10.60
CA LEU A 219 13.35 1.89 10.40
C LEU A 219 14.12 3.12 9.93
N ARG A 220 15.29 3.34 10.52
CA ARG A 220 16.23 4.41 10.21
C ARG A 220 17.65 3.86 10.16
N VAL A 221 18.29 3.99 9.00
CA VAL A 221 19.75 3.81 8.86
C VAL A 221 20.45 4.79 9.79
N GLY A 222 21.58 4.36 10.36
CA GLY A 222 22.32 5.12 11.35
C GLY A 222 21.85 4.91 12.80
N THR A 223 20.85 4.06 13.04
CA THR A 223 20.33 3.75 14.38
C THR A 223 20.77 2.35 14.84
N TRP A 224 21.00 2.19 16.13
CA TRP A 224 21.25 0.89 16.76
C TRP A 224 19.95 0.13 17.00
N TYR A 225 19.91 -1.14 16.61
CA TYR A 225 18.78 -2.03 16.86
C TYR A 225 19.25 -3.28 17.58
N GLU A 226 18.46 -3.73 18.54
CA GLU A 226 18.47 -5.12 18.98
C GLU A 226 17.66 -5.93 17.96
N VAL A 227 18.34 -6.82 17.24
CA VAL A 227 17.79 -7.71 16.22
C VAL A 227 17.61 -9.09 16.83
N SER A 228 16.41 -9.64 16.73
CA SER A 228 16.06 -10.95 17.28
C SER A 228 15.24 -11.75 16.28
N VAL A 229 15.34 -13.08 16.31
CA VAL A 229 14.54 -13.96 15.46
C VAL A 229 13.69 -14.89 16.32
N HIS A 230 12.39 -14.90 16.07
CA HIS A 230 11.43 -15.76 16.76
C HIS A 230 10.56 -16.48 15.74
N GLY A 231 10.69 -17.81 15.67
CA GLY A 231 9.90 -18.62 14.73
C GLY A 231 10.09 -18.24 13.26
N GLY A 232 11.31 -17.82 12.89
CA GLY A 232 11.64 -17.34 11.53
C GLY A 232 11.22 -15.90 11.24
N ALA A 233 10.58 -15.20 12.19
CA ALA A 233 10.24 -13.79 12.07
C ALA A 233 11.28 -12.91 12.75
N VAL A 234 11.81 -11.93 12.01
CA VAL A 234 12.76 -10.94 12.51
C VAL A 234 12.01 -9.83 13.24
N ALA A 235 12.44 -9.52 14.46
CA ALA A 235 11.97 -8.37 15.23
C ALA A 235 13.15 -7.44 15.55
N LEU A 236 12.94 -6.14 15.33
CA LEU A 236 13.89 -5.09 15.65
C LEU A 236 13.35 -4.19 16.74
N ARG A 237 14.19 -3.87 17.70
CA ARG A 237 13.91 -2.85 18.71
C ARG A 237 14.98 -1.78 18.63
N PRO A 238 14.64 -0.52 18.32
CA PRO A 238 15.62 0.55 18.37
C PRO A 238 16.14 0.66 19.80
N ARG A 239 17.46 0.68 19.96
CA ARG A 239 18.08 0.96 21.26
C ARG A 239 17.70 2.38 21.64
N ARG A 240 17.00 2.53 22.76
CA ARG A 240 16.81 3.82 23.39
C ARG A 240 18.02 4.08 24.28
N ASP A 241 18.60 5.26 24.14
CA ASP A 241 19.70 5.74 24.98
C ASP A 241 19.28 5.80 26.46
#